data_AF-A0A4Z1FPX6-F1
#
_entry.id   AF-A0A4Z1FPX6-F1
#
_cell.length_a   1.000
_cell.length_b   1.000
_cell.length_c   1.000
_cell.angle_alpha   90.00
_cell.angle_beta   90.00
_cell.angle_gamma   90.00
#
_symmetry.space_group_name_H-M   'P 1'
#
loop_
_entity.id
_entity.type
_entity.pdbx_description
1 polymer ?
#
loop_
_entity_poly.entity_id
_entity_poly.type
_entity_poly.pdbx_seq_one_letter_code
_entity_poly.pdbx_strand_id
1 'polypeptide(L)'
;MNSVKLQLVLFRQNPFRSYRYLAASRPNPSDALKNSPLRIVPNDVMQLIAKHLTPVSAGSFFLTCRQIGLVIGTQYIDGLKISKDDTLGFLNLLEHDLQDQIVCTICRKLHRIQNAERYAKKSYCWDGYSTNPEISGLPAFDTIPTCLKEDELREVDLYTHKNFGVTISKMAMKNYRLFGNDAQTQRLLRLLSAPKNYSVDKFSKSLTTEKKGEYRMKNGSLFTRKFMNYSWKCQSFDAPSYITICSHLNLEKVDSKFRARLYCAYSRPEDIWSAVQLPCQKNTGTNKNTSRHVHSGLLQCRYCQTVCNVELKHHNRHTISHCNTALAIVVYKQFESEENWRTHLPLYNSDDEESVPIEFSKEKISTVFEVDDTGFGPRFTFWSELYITWQKAFLDELEFVCLTVILLILYWHTT
;
A
#
# COMPACT_ATOMS: atom_id res chain seq x y z
N MET A 1 -18.30 12.22 -17.38
CA MET A 1 -18.07 13.64 -17.77
C MET A 1 -18.62 14.70 -16.79
N ASN A 2 -19.65 14.43 -15.98
CA ASN A 2 -20.27 15.45 -15.10
C ASN A 2 -19.43 15.87 -13.86
N SER A 3 -18.47 15.06 -13.41
CA SER A 3 -17.67 15.32 -12.21
C SER A 3 -16.53 16.35 -12.43
N VAL A 4 -15.99 16.44 -13.65
CA VAL A 4 -15.04 17.48 -14.07
C VAL A 4 -15.79 18.80 -14.27
N LYS A 5 -16.99 18.74 -14.87
CA LYS A 5 -17.91 19.89 -14.89
C LYS A 5 -18.17 20.40 -13.48
N LEU A 6 -18.41 19.58 -12.46
CA LEU A 6 -18.72 20.09 -11.11
C LEU A 6 -17.56 20.85 -10.41
N GLN A 7 -16.31 20.40 -10.57
CA GLN A 7 -15.15 21.10 -9.99
C GLN A 7 -14.70 22.31 -10.83
N LEU A 8 -14.84 22.22 -12.15
CA LEU A 8 -14.74 23.39 -13.02
C LEU A 8 -15.96 24.31 -12.92
N VAL A 9 -17.08 23.84 -12.37
CA VAL A 9 -18.26 24.64 -12.00
C VAL A 9 -17.98 25.40 -10.72
N LEU A 10 -17.23 24.86 -9.75
CA LEU A 10 -16.68 25.68 -8.66
C LEU A 10 -15.72 26.74 -9.18
N PHE A 11 -14.91 26.42 -10.19
CA PHE A 11 -14.05 27.38 -10.90
C PHE A 11 -14.82 28.36 -11.81
N ARG A 12 -15.96 27.96 -12.39
CA ARG A 12 -16.80 28.78 -13.30
C ARG A 12 -17.78 29.66 -12.54
N GLN A 13 -18.37 29.18 -11.45
CA GLN A 13 -19.34 29.93 -10.64
C GLN A 13 -18.65 31.02 -9.83
N ASN A 14 -17.38 30.83 -9.47
CA ASN A 14 -16.62 31.86 -8.78
C ASN A 14 -15.09 31.60 -8.87
N PRO A 15 -14.42 31.93 -9.99
CA PRO A 15 -12.95 31.81 -10.08
C PRO A 15 -12.24 32.64 -9.00
N PHE A 16 -12.90 33.65 -8.43
CA PHE A 16 -12.41 34.45 -7.31
C PHE A 16 -12.49 33.73 -5.95
N ARG A 17 -13.25 32.64 -5.83
CA ARG A 17 -13.30 31.83 -4.61
C ARG A 17 -12.08 30.90 -4.51
N SER A 18 -11.55 30.42 -5.63
CA SER A 18 -10.24 29.75 -5.69
C SER A 18 -9.11 30.71 -5.32
N TYR A 19 -9.21 31.99 -5.72
CA TYR A 19 -8.29 33.04 -5.25
C TYR A 19 -8.27 33.16 -3.73
N ARG A 20 -9.38 32.96 -3.00
CA ARG A 20 -9.35 33.01 -1.51
C ARG A 20 -8.51 31.89 -0.90
N TYR A 21 -8.48 30.71 -1.51
CA TYR A 21 -7.64 29.60 -1.03
C TYR A 21 -6.16 29.81 -1.35
N LEU A 22 -5.85 30.39 -2.52
CA LEU A 22 -4.48 30.77 -2.89
C LEU A 22 -3.98 32.02 -2.14
N ALA A 23 -4.88 32.95 -1.78
CA ALA A 23 -4.55 34.22 -1.13
C ALA A 23 -4.23 34.06 0.36
N ALA A 24 -4.59 32.95 1.01
CA ALA A 24 -4.21 32.70 2.40
C ALA A 24 -2.68 32.52 2.57
N SER A 25 -1.97 32.19 1.48
CA SER A 25 -0.53 31.92 1.47
C SER A 25 0.28 32.95 0.68
N ARG A 26 -0.38 33.85 -0.07
CA ARG A 26 0.28 34.81 -0.96
C ARG A 26 0.13 36.24 -0.43
N PRO A 27 1.12 37.11 -0.66
CA PRO A 27 0.94 38.56 -0.50
C PRO A 27 -0.34 38.98 -1.22
N ASN A 28 -1.04 39.98 -0.67
CA ASN A 28 -2.33 40.44 -1.17
C ASN A 28 -2.29 40.54 -2.72
N PRO A 29 -3.10 39.77 -3.47
CA PRO A 29 -3.00 39.69 -4.93
C PRO A 29 -3.11 41.05 -5.64
N SER A 30 -3.64 42.07 -4.96
CA SER A 30 -3.68 43.45 -5.44
C SER A 30 -2.30 44.10 -5.61
N ASP A 31 -1.28 43.64 -4.89
CA ASP A 31 0.04 44.28 -4.88
C ASP A 31 1.03 43.59 -5.81
N ALA A 32 0.78 42.33 -6.16
CA ALA A 32 1.62 41.58 -7.10
C ALA A 32 1.73 42.26 -8.47
N LEU A 33 0.61 42.75 -9.03
CA LEU A 33 0.67 43.49 -10.29
C LEU A 33 1.29 44.87 -10.10
N LYS A 34 1.04 45.55 -8.98
CA LYS A 34 1.55 46.92 -8.76
C LYS A 34 3.08 46.98 -8.79
N ASN A 35 3.73 45.91 -8.34
CA ASN A 35 5.18 45.76 -8.30
C ASN A 35 5.74 44.98 -9.50
N SER A 36 4.89 44.58 -10.45
CA SER A 36 5.29 43.84 -11.65
C SER A 36 5.54 44.80 -12.82
N PRO A 37 6.53 44.53 -13.69
CA PRO A 37 6.66 45.19 -14.97
C PRO A 37 5.41 45.09 -15.85
N LEU A 38 4.54 44.10 -15.61
CA LEU A 38 3.28 43.94 -16.33
C LEU A 38 2.27 45.05 -16.04
N ARG A 39 2.46 45.85 -14.99
CA ARG A 39 1.56 46.98 -14.68
C ARG A 39 1.49 48.02 -15.80
N ILE A 40 2.62 48.27 -16.46
CA ILE A 40 2.74 49.28 -17.52
C ILE A 40 2.38 48.74 -18.89
N VAL A 41 2.14 47.43 -19.00
CA VAL A 41 1.83 46.77 -20.27
C VAL A 41 0.37 47.08 -20.64
N PRO A 42 0.10 47.59 -21.84
CA PRO A 42 -1.27 47.79 -22.32
C PRO A 42 -2.09 46.49 -22.36
N ASN A 43 -3.40 46.59 -22.20
CA ASN A 43 -4.30 45.43 -22.12
C ASN A 43 -4.28 44.57 -23.40
N ASP A 44 -4.22 45.21 -24.55
CA ASP A 44 -4.07 44.61 -25.88
C ASP A 44 -2.76 43.81 -26.00
N VAL A 45 -1.66 44.33 -25.46
CA VAL A 45 -0.37 43.60 -25.41
C VAL A 45 -0.48 42.40 -24.46
N MET A 46 -1.14 42.53 -23.30
CA MET A 46 -1.39 41.40 -22.40
C MET A 46 -2.24 40.30 -23.05
N GLN A 47 -3.27 40.68 -23.82
CA GLN A 47 -4.08 39.73 -24.59
C GLN A 47 -3.27 39.07 -25.71
N LEU A 48 -2.40 39.82 -26.39
CA LEU A 48 -1.51 39.28 -27.42
C LEU A 48 -0.52 38.27 -26.82
N ILE A 49 0.08 38.57 -25.66
CA ILE A 49 0.93 37.62 -24.93
C ILE A 49 0.13 36.35 -24.63
N ALA A 50 -1.05 36.47 -24.02
CA ALA A 50 -1.87 35.33 -23.64
C ALA A 50 -2.27 34.46 -24.86
N LYS A 51 -2.52 35.08 -26.02
CA LYS A 51 -2.84 34.38 -27.27
C LYS A 51 -1.69 33.51 -27.81
N HIS A 52 -0.44 33.86 -27.51
CA HIS A 52 0.74 33.10 -27.93
C HIS A 52 1.19 32.06 -26.90
N LEU A 53 0.58 32.02 -25.72
CA LEU A 53 0.85 30.99 -24.71
C LEU A 53 0.09 29.71 -25.04
N THR A 54 0.65 28.56 -24.64
CA THR A 54 -0.10 27.29 -24.62
C THR A 54 -1.30 27.42 -23.68
N PRO A 55 -2.38 26.62 -23.86
CA PRO A 55 -3.53 26.66 -22.97
C PRO A 55 -3.16 26.51 -21.49
N VAL A 56 -2.17 25.65 -21.20
CA VAL A 56 -1.61 25.44 -19.87
C VAL A 56 -0.97 26.71 -19.32
N SER A 57 -0.05 27.32 -20.06
CA SER A 57 0.65 28.54 -19.65
C SER A 57 -0.29 29.75 -19.55
N ALA A 58 -1.24 29.88 -20.48
CA ALA A 58 -2.26 30.93 -20.46
C ALA A 58 -3.19 30.80 -19.24
N GLY A 59 -3.59 29.57 -18.88
CA GLY A 59 -4.35 29.29 -17.67
C GLY A 59 -3.58 29.64 -16.39
N SER A 60 -2.27 29.35 -16.34
CA SER A 60 -1.43 29.75 -15.21
C SER A 60 -1.26 31.27 -15.15
N PHE A 61 -1.07 31.93 -16.29
CA PHE A 61 -0.98 33.38 -16.40
C PHE A 61 -2.25 34.06 -15.89
N PHE A 62 -3.43 33.53 -16.25
CA PHE A 62 -4.73 33.96 -15.75
C PHE A 62 -4.84 33.96 -14.21
N LEU A 63 -4.14 33.04 -13.54
CA LEU A 63 -4.18 32.88 -12.07
C LEU A 63 -3.11 33.67 -11.31
N THR A 64 -2.23 34.38 -12.00
CA THR A 64 -1.17 35.17 -11.35
C THR A 64 -1.75 36.36 -10.57
N CYS A 65 -2.69 37.11 -11.17
CA CYS A 65 -3.42 38.16 -10.49
C CYS A 65 -4.82 38.39 -11.09
N ARG A 66 -5.72 38.94 -10.26
CA ARG A 66 -7.12 39.23 -10.64
C ARG A 66 -7.22 40.14 -11.87
N GLN A 67 -6.36 41.15 -11.96
CA GLN A 67 -6.40 42.12 -13.06
C GLN A 67 -6.01 41.46 -14.40
N ILE A 68 -4.95 40.63 -14.42
CA ILE A 68 -4.58 39.86 -15.60
C ILE A 68 -5.74 38.97 -16.03
N GLY A 69 -6.37 38.26 -15.07
CA GLY A 69 -7.53 37.43 -15.37
C GLY A 69 -8.72 38.20 -15.96
N LEU A 70 -8.97 39.44 -15.49
CA LEU A 70 -10.01 40.31 -16.06
C LEU A 70 -9.67 40.77 -17.49
N VAL A 71 -8.40 41.08 -17.76
CA VAL A 71 -7.93 41.57 -19.07
C VAL A 71 -7.94 40.48 -20.12
N ILE A 72 -7.39 39.31 -19.80
CA ILE A 72 -7.21 38.24 -20.78
C ILE A 72 -8.46 37.37 -20.93
N GLY A 73 -9.39 37.37 -19.98
CA GLY A 73 -10.63 36.60 -20.03
C GLY A 73 -10.46 35.10 -19.70
N THR A 74 -11.56 34.35 -19.82
CA THR A 74 -11.65 32.94 -19.40
C THR A 74 -11.59 31.92 -20.55
N GLN A 75 -11.42 32.36 -21.80
CA GLN A 75 -11.43 31.49 -22.98
C GLN A 75 -10.36 30.39 -22.92
N TYR A 76 -9.21 30.65 -22.31
CA TYR A 76 -8.14 29.67 -22.12
C TYR A 76 -8.56 28.54 -21.17
N ILE A 77 -9.43 28.83 -20.20
CA ILE A 77 -9.99 27.83 -19.28
C ILE A 77 -10.97 26.89 -20.01
N ASP A 78 -11.62 27.37 -21.08
CA ASP A 78 -12.46 26.51 -21.91
C ASP A 78 -11.62 25.58 -22.81
N GLY A 79 -10.47 26.05 -23.32
CA GLY A 79 -9.49 25.20 -24.00
C GLY A 79 -8.99 24.06 -23.11
N LEU A 80 -8.65 24.37 -21.85
CA LEU A 80 -8.26 23.36 -20.86
C LEU A 80 -9.32 22.28 -20.67
N LYS A 81 -10.62 22.60 -20.73
CA LYS A 81 -11.71 21.62 -20.51
C LYS A 81 -11.80 20.56 -21.60
N ILE A 82 -11.38 20.90 -22.81
CA ILE A 82 -11.48 20.03 -23.98
C ILE A 82 -10.32 19.03 -23.95
N SER A 83 -9.11 19.51 -23.66
CA SER A 83 -7.89 18.71 -23.65
C SER A 83 -7.60 18.13 -22.26
N LYS A 84 -7.63 16.80 -22.18
CA LYS A 84 -7.36 16.04 -20.95
C LYS A 84 -5.92 16.20 -20.48
N ASP A 85 -4.98 16.28 -21.41
CA ASP A 85 -3.56 16.39 -21.13
C ASP A 85 -3.20 17.82 -20.73
N ASP A 86 -3.78 18.82 -21.39
CA ASP A 86 -3.62 20.22 -20.95
C ASP A 86 -4.23 20.46 -19.58
N THR A 87 -5.41 19.88 -19.30
CA THR A 87 -5.98 19.92 -17.93
C THR A 87 -4.97 19.38 -16.92
N LEU A 88 -4.36 18.23 -17.20
CA LEU A 88 -3.43 17.61 -16.28
C LEU A 88 -2.15 18.45 -16.12
N GLY A 89 -1.58 18.94 -17.22
CA GLY A 89 -0.42 19.83 -17.20
C GLY A 89 -0.68 21.10 -16.39
N PHE A 90 -1.85 21.70 -16.57
CA PHE A 90 -2.29 22.86 -15.79
C PHE A 90 -2.44 22.55 -14.30
N LEU A 91 -3.09 21.43 -13.94
CA LEU A 91 -3.25 21.03 -12.55
C LEU A 91 -1.89 20.76 -11.88
N ASN A 92 -0.93 20.16 -12.59
CA ASN A 92 0.42 19.92 -12.08
C ASN A 92 1.16 21.23 -11.77
N LEU A 93 1.00 22.27 -12.61
CA LEU A 93 1.54 23.60 -12.30
C LEU A 93 0.91 24.19 -11.03
N LEU A 94 -0.41 24.02 -10.86
CA LEU A 94 -1.09 24.48 -9.64
C LEU A 94 -0.68 23.70 -8.39
N GLU A 95 -0.44 22.40 -8.51
CA GLU A 95 0.00 21.58 -7.39
C GLU A 95 1.27 22.10 -6.73
N HIS A 96 2.22 22.55 -7.54
CA HIS A 96 3.50 23.09 -7.06
C HIS A 96 3.27 24.24 -6.05
N ASP A 97 2.31 25.10 -6.35
CA ASP A 97 1.98 26.27 -5.53
C ASP A 97 0.99 25.96 -4.39
N LEU A 98 0.34 24.79 -4.43
CA LEU A 98 -0.68 24.36 -3.48
C LEU A 98 -0.14 23.26 -2.58
N GLN A 99 0.50 23.67 -1.48
CA GLN A 99 1.15 22.76 -0.52
C GLN A 99 0.18 21.71 0.06
N ASP A 100 -1.10 22.05 0.24
CA ASP A 100 -2.12 21.20 0.87
C ASP A 100 -2.89 20.30 -0.10
N GLN A 101 -2.52 20.28 -1.38
CA GLN A 101 -3.24 19.54 -2.43
C GLN A 101 -2.30 18.68 -3.27
N ILE A 102 -2.81 17.59 -3.81
CA ILE A 102 -2.12 16.76 -4.81
C ILE A 102 -2.95 16.61 -6.07
N VAL A 103 -2.31 16.43 -7.22
CA VAL A 103 -2.99 16.06 -8.45
C VAL A 103 -3.19 14.57 -8.50
N CYS A 104 -4.43 14.19 -8.76
CA CYS A 104 -4.76 12.83 -9.10
C CYS A 104 -4.90 12.71 -10.61
N THR A 105 -3.97 11.98 -11.23
CA THR A 105 -3.95 11.72 -12.67
C THR A 105 -5.17 10.93 -13.15
N ILE A 106 -5.74 10.07 -12.30
CA ILE A 106 -6.95 9.29 -12.61
C ILE A 106 -8.20 10.17 -12.58
N CYS A 107 -8.38 10.92 -11.48
CA CYS A 107 -9.54 11.81 -11.33
C CYS A 107 -9.44 13.07 -12.21
N ARG A 108 -8.21 13.47 -12.59
CA ARG A 108 -7.85 14.77 -13.16
C ARG A 108 -8.33 15.93 -12.30
N LYS A 109 -7.97 15.87 -11.02
CA LYS A 109 -8.45 16.79 -9.97
C LYS A 109 -7.37 17.05 -8.92
N LEU A 110 -7.47 18.20 -8.26
CA LEU A 110 -6.73 18.47 -7.03
C LEU A 110 -7.48 17.89 -5.83
N HIS A 111 -6.78 17.10 -5.03
CA HIS A 111 -7.29 16.51 -3.79
C HIS A 111 -6.58 17.12 -2.60
N ARG A 112 -7.35 17.64 -1.64
CA ARG A 112 -6.81 18.18 -0.40
C ARG A 112 -6.27 17.05 0.47
N ILE A 113 -5.04 17.21 0.95
CA ILE A 113 -4.36 16.31 1.89
C ILE A 113 -5.16 16.19 3.19
N GLN A 114 -5.83 17.27 3.62
CA GLN A 114 -6.68 17.26 4.81
C GLN A 114 -7.84 16.26 4.73
N ASN A 115 -8.29 15.92 3.51
CA ASN A 115 -9.40 15.00 3.24
C ASN A 115 -8.92 13.56 2.97
N ALA A 116 -7.72 13.20 3.42
CA ALA A 116 -7.11 11.90 3.13
C ALA A 116 -7.96 10.69 3.56
N GLU A 117 -8.78 10.81 4.62
CA GLU A 117 -9.66 9.71 5.07
C GLU A 117 -10.62 9.26 3.98
N ARG A 118 -11.05 10.15 3.09
CA ARG A 118 -11.92 9.81 1.95
C ARG A 118 -11.24 8.90 0.93
N TYR A 119 -9.94 8.70 1.02
CA TYR A 119 -9.19 7.83 0.13
C TYR A 119 -8.69 6.57 0.83
N ALA A 120 -9.01 6.39 2.12
CA ALA A 120 -8.60 5.21 2.86
C ALA A 120 -9.61 4.11 2.54
N LYS A 121 -9.16 2.94 2.04
CA LYS A 121 -10.07 1.86 1.64
C LYS A 121 -11.02 1.45 2.78
N LYS A 122 -10.55 1.50 4.03
CA LYS A 122 -11.34 1.23 5.25
C LYS A 122 -12.53 2.17 5.47
N SER A 123 -12.57 3.33 4.83
CA SER A 123 -13.68 4.27 4.90
C SER A 123 -14.89 3.80 4.08
N TYR A 124 -14.71 2.76 3.27
CA TYR A 124 -15.76 2.18 2.43
C TYR A 124 -15.94 0.70 2.81
N CYS A 125 -17.18 0.32 3.15
CA CYS A 125 -17.52 -1.09 3.38
C CYS A 125 -17.80 -1.76 2.04
N TRP A 126 -16.77 -2.31 1.40
CA TRP A 126 -16.92 -3.00 0.12
C TRP A 126 -17.83 -4.25 0.21
N ASP A 127 -17.88 -4.90 1.38
CA ASP A 127 -18.54 -6.19 1.58
C ASP A 127 -20.07 -6.10 1.87
N GLY A 128 -20.74 -5.00 1.54
CA GLY A 128 -22.17 -4.90 1.87
C GLY A 128 -22.98 -3.71 1.33
N TYR A 129 -22.38 -2.80 0.57
CA TYR A 129 -23.19 -1.77 -0.10
C TYR A 129 -23.85 -2.35 -1.35
N SER A 130 -25.19 -2.38 -1.30
CA SER A 130 -25.99 -2.29 -2.52
C SER A 130 -25.53 -1.03 -3.27
N THR A 131 -25.22 -1.17 -4.56
CA THR A 131 -24.86 -0.03 -5.43
C THR A 131 -25.98 0.99 -5.57
N ASN A 132 -27.14 0.77 -4.94
CA ASN A 132 -28.24 1.70 -4.93
C ASN A 132 -28.03 2.81 -3.88
N PRO A 133 -27.67 4.04 -4.30
CA PRO A 133 -27.41 5.15 -3.40
C PRO A 133 -28.62 5.51 -2.53
N GLU A 134 -29.85 5.20 -2.98
CA GLU A 134 -31.09 5.47 -2.25
C GLU A 134 -31.24 4.65 -0.97
N ILE A 135 -30.65 3.45 -0.92
CA ILE A 135 -30.78 2.53 0.23
C ILE A 135 -29.80 2.89 1.34
N SER A 136 -28.66 3.51 0.99
CA SER A 136 -27.55 3.70 1.93
C SER A 136 -27.75 4.86 2.92
N GLY A 137 -28.69 5.77 2.67
CA GLY A 137 -28.93 6.96 3.51
C GLY A 137 -27.72 7.90 3.67
N LEU A 138 -26.64 7.63 2.95
CA LEU A 138 -25.39 8.37 3.01
C LEU A 138 -25.49 9.64 2.14
N PRO A 139 -25.05 10.81 2.63
CA PRO A 139 -25.09 12.04 1.85
C PRO A 139 -24.38 11.86 0.49
N ALA A 140 -24.87 12.52 -0.56
CA ALA A 140 -24.36 12.42 -1.94
C ALA A 140 -22.84 12.69 -2.12
N PHE A 141 -22.17 13.19 -1.07
CA PHE A 141 -20.71 13.30 -0.98
C PHE A 141 -19.98 11.97 -0.77
N ASP A 142 -20.70 10.86 -0.55
CA ASP A 142 -20.15 9.52 -0.32
C ASP A 142 -19.97 8.68 -1.59
N THR A 143 -20.01 9.33 -2.77
CA THR A 143 -19.59 8.65 -4.00
C THR A 143 -18.11 8.31 -3.89
N ILE A 144 -17.81 7.01 -3.94
CA ILE A 144 -16.43 6.50 -3.94
C ILE A 144 -15.62 7.22 -5.03
N PRO A 145 -14.50 7.88 -4.68
CA PRO A 145 -13.65 8.58 -5.64
C PRO A 145 -13.24 7.67 -6.79
N THR A 146 -13.25 8.20 -8.03
CA THR A 146 -12.89 7.43 -9.23
C THR A 146 -11.50 6.80 -9.13
N CYS A 147 -10.54 7.48 -8.51
CA CYS A 147 -9.21 6.92 -8.28
C CYS A 147 -9.18 5.70 -7.36
N LEU A 148 -10.10 5.59 -6.38
CA LEU A 148 -10.18 4.40 -5.54
C LEU A 148 -10.79 3.22 -6.27
N LYS A 149 -11.80 3.47 -7.12
CA LYS A 149 -12.36 2.44 -7.99
C LYS A 149 -11.31 1.91 -8.96
N GLU A 150 -10.48 2.80 -9.50
CA GLU A 150 -9.36 2.42 -10.36
C GLU A 150 -8.29 1.63 -9.59
N ASP A 151 -7.94 2.03 -8.36
CA ASP A 151 -7.02 1.26 -7.51
C ASP A 151 -7.54 -0.16 -7.24
N GLU A 152 -8.86 -0.33 -7.09
CA GLU A 152 -9.50 -1.63 -6.93
C GLU A 152 -9.51 -2.44 -8.23
N LEU A 153 -9.89 -1.84 -9.36
CA LEU A 153 -9.85 -2.50 -10.67
C LEU A 153 -8.45 -2.99 -11.05
N ARG A 154 -7.42 -2.32 -10.54
CA ARG A 154 -6.00 -2.69 -10.73
C ARG A 154 -5.46 -3.59 -9.64
N GLU A 155 -6.31 -4.01 -8.70
CA GLU A 155 -5.97 -4.94 -7.60
C GLU A 155 -4.74 -4.48 -6.80
N VAL A 156 -4.58 -3.17 -6.60
CA VAL A 156 -3.38 -2.60 -5.99
C VAL A 156 -3.14 -3.17 -4.58
N ASP A 157 -4.21 -3.55 -3.89
CA ASP A 157 -4.16 -4.17 -2.57
C ASP A 157 -3.57 -5.59 -2.56
N LEU A 158 -3.61 -6.33 -3.68
CA LEU A 158 -2.92 -7.62 -3.78
C LEU A 158 -1.40 -7.44 -3.71
N TYR A 159 -0.87 -6.40 -4.36
CA TYR A 159 0.58 -6.12 -4.44
C TYR A 159 1.13 -5.30 -3.27
N THR A 160 0.24 -4.76 -2.45
CA THR A 160 0.58 -3.98 -1.26
C THR A 160 -0.20 -4.54 -0.08
N HIS A 161 -1.28 -3.91 0.33
CA HIS A 161 -2.28 -4.51 1.22
C HIS A 161 -3.59 -3.73 1.19
N LYS A 162 -4.62 -4.26 1.85
CA LYS A 162 -6.01 -3.75 1.75
C LYS A 162 -6.25 -2.29 2.12
N ASN A 163 -5.36 -1.62 2.86
CA ASN A 163 -5.57 -0.21 3.24
C ASN A 163 -4.82 0.74 2.30
N PHE A 164 -4.03 0.21 1.39
CA PHE A 164 -3.26 1.02 0.47
C PHE A 164 -4.17 1.75 -0.53
N GLY A 165 -3.81 2.99 -0.84
CA GLY A 165 -4.40 3.76 -1.92
C GLY A 165 -3.34 4.67 -2.54
N VAL A 166 -3.26 4.70 -3.87
CA VAL A 166 -2.26 5.47 -4.61
C VAL A 166 -2.40 6.96 -4.34
N THR A 167 -3.62 7.43 -4.14
CA THR A 167 -3.87 8.84 -3.84
C THR A 167 -3.32 9.23 -2.46
N ILE A 168 -3.53 8.43 -1.42
CA ILE A 168 -2.98 8.74 -0.08
C ILE A 168 -1.47 8.63 -0.07
N SER A 169 -0.90 7.65 -0.79
CA SER A 169 0.56 7.50 -0.84
C SER A 169 1.23 8.76 -1.40
N LYS A 170 0.66 9.36 -2.45
CA LYS A 170 1.09 10.66 -2.98
C LYS A 170 0.95 11.80 -1.97
N MET A 171 -0.17 11.86 -1.24
CA MET A 171 -0.34 12.84 -0.17
C MET A 171 0.78 12.71 0.88
N ALA A 172 1.09 11.48 1.30
CA ALA A 172 2.14 11.20 2.29
C ALA A 172 3.52 11.61 1.77
N MET A 173 3.86 11.22 0.54
CA MET A 173 5.14 11.56 -0.08
C MET A 173 5.32 13.08 -0.25
N LYS A 174 4.29 13.78 -0.74
CA LYS A 174 4.32 15.24 -0.88
C LYS A 174 4.48 15.92 0.48
N ASN A 175 3.64 15.57 1.46
CA ASN A 175 3.68 16.18 2.79
C ASN A 175 5.05 15.96 3.47
N TYR A 176 5.62 14.77 3.33
CA TYR A 176 6.96 14.47 3.86
C TYR A 176 8.06 15.29 3.18
N ARG A 177 8.00 15.49 1.86
CA ARG A 177 8.99 16.31 1.14
C ARG A 177 8.95 17.78 1.56
N LEU A 178 7.78 18.31 1.87
CA LEU A 178 7.59 19.71 2.27
C LEU A 178 7.85 19.95 3.75
N PHE A 179 7.40 19.02 4.62
CA PHE A 179 7.33 19.25 6.07
C PHE A 179 8.07 18.18 6.89
N GLY A 180 8.74 17.22 6.24
CA GLY A 180 9.43 16.13 6.92
C GLY A 180 8.48 15.17 7.63
N ASN A 181 8.94 14.59 8.74
CA ASN A 181 8.18 13.58 9.48
C ASN A 181 7.20 14.17 10.51
N ASP A 182 6.38 15.13 10.08
CA ASP A 182 5.43 15.86 10.93
C ASP A 182 4.19 15.02 11.31
N ALA A 183 3.32 15.59 12.16
CA ALA A 183 2.10 14.94 12.62
C ALA A 183 1.14 14.58 11.47
N GLN A 184 1.08 15.41 10.43
CA GLN A 184 0.24 15.17 9.26
C GLN A 184 0.78 14.01 8.43
N THR A 185 2.10 13.93 8.19
CA THR A 185 2.73 12.78 7.53
C THR A 185 2.47 11.50 8.32
N GLN A 186 2.65 11.52 9.64
CA GLN A 186 2.37 10.37 10.51
C GLN A 186 0.89 9.95 10.48
N ARG A 187 -0.05 10.90 10.39
CA ARG A 187 -1.47 10.60 10.15
C ARG A 187 -1.68 9.90 8.81
N LEU A 188 -1.09 10.39 7.73
CA LEU A 188 -1.21 9.80 6.39
C LEU A 188 -0.63 8.38 6.35
N LEU A 189 0.53 8.14 6.96
CA LEU A 189 1.13 6.81 7.06
C LEU A 189 0.27 5.83 7.88
N ARG A 190 -0.39 6.30 8.95
CA ARG A 190 -1.36 5.49 9.70
C ARG A 190 -2.62 5.15 8.90
N LEU A 191 -3.06 6.04 8.00
CA LEU A 191 -4.18 5.75 7.10
C LEU A 191 -3.82 4.69 6.07
N LEU A 192 -2.59 4.73 5.55
CA LEU A 192 -2.07 3.71 4.64
C LEU A 192 -1.86 2.37 5.35
N SER A 193 -1.37 2.37 6.59
CA SER A 193 -1.00 1.16 7.33
C SER A 193 -2.22 0.33 7.78
N ALA A 194 -1.98 -0.96 7.99
CA ALA A 194 -2.94 -1.93 8.50
C ALA A 194 -2.26 -2.79 9.60
N PRO A 195 -2.02 -2.22 10.80
CA PRO A 195 -1.27 -2.92 11.84
C PRO A 195 -2.06 -4.08 12.47
N LYS A 196 -3.38 -4.08 12.35
CA LYS A 196 -4.26 -5.15 12.82
C LYS A 196 -4.41 -6.21 11.73
N ASN A 197 -4.59 -7.47 12.15
CA ASN A 197 -4.87 -8.56 11.22
C ASN A 197 -6.07 -8.20 10.36
N TYR A 198 -5.84 -8.14 9.06
CA TYR A 198 -6.84 -7.72 8.11
C TYR A 198 -7.32 -8.82 7.18
N SER A 199 -6.90 -10.06 7.42
CA SER A 199 -7.37 -11.24 6.68
C SER A 199 -8.90 -11.26 6.61
N VAL A 200 -9.44 -11.05 5.42
CA VAL A 200 -10.87 -11.27 5.10
C VAL A 200 -11.12 -12.74 4.77
N ASP A 201 -10.04 -13.48 4.59
CA ASP A 201 -9.94 -14.81 4.06
C ASP A 201 -10.56 -15.86 5.00
N LYS A 202 -11.87 -16.11 4.87
CA LYS A 202 -12.55 -17.32 5.37
C LYS A 202 -12.22 -18.54 4.49
N PHE A 203 -10.96 -18.70 4.10
CA PHE A 203 -10.53 -19.79 3.24
C PHE A 203 -10.48 -21.06 4.07
N SER A 204 -11.52 -21.89 3.99
CA SER A 204 -11.66 -23.17 4.71
C SER A 204 -11.58 -23.07 6.25
N LYS A 205 -11.99 -24.13 6.94
CA LYS A 205 -11.80 -24.24 8.40
C LYS A 205 -10.35 -24.58 8.79
N SER A 206 -9.50 -24.98 7.83
CA SER A 206 -8.19 -25.56 8.13
C SER A 206 -7.01 -24.63 7.84
N LEU A 207 -7.23 -23.55 7.09
CA LEU A 207 -6.23 -22.52 6.82
C LEU A 207 -6.52 -21.28 7.67
N THR A 208 -5.57 -20.91 8.52
CA THR A 208 -5.57 -19.63 9.20
C THR A 208 -4.64 -18.67 8.46
N THR A 209 -5.10 -17.43 8.31
CA THR A 209 -4.32 -16.37 7.67
C THR A 209 -4.20 -15.16 8.60
N GLU A 210 -2.99 -14.61 8.66
CA GLU A 210 -2.73 -13.34 9.33
C GLU A 210 -2.03 -12.43 8.33
N LYS A 211 -2.59 -11.24 8.11
CA LYS A 211 -2.02 -10.25 7.21
C LYS A 211 -1.89 -8.91 7.93
N LYS A 212 -0.71 -8.27 7.85
CA LYS A 212 -0.41 -6.96 8.43
C LYS A 212 0.37 -6.11 7.43
N GLY A 213 0.23 -4.79 7.53
CA GLY A 213 0.85 -3.86 6.60
C GLY A 213 1.31 -2.59 7.31
N GLU A 214 2.51 -2.12 6.99
CA GLU A 214 3.10 -0.91 7.54
C GLU A 214 3.74 -0.07 6.42
N TYR A 215 3.70 1.25 6.60
CA TYR A 215 4.40 2.20 5.74
C TYR A 215 5.35 3.09 6.53
N ARG A 216 6.49 3.40 5.92
CA ARG A 216 7.49 4.34 6.44
C ARG A 216 7.96 5.27 5.33
N MET A 217 8.33 6.49 5.71
CA MET A 217 9.04 7.41 4.83
C MET A 217 10.53 7.40 5.17
N LYS A 218 11.39 7.31 4.16
CA LYS A 218 12.84 7.50 4.31
C LYS A 218 13.38 8.15 3.04
N ASN A 219 14.16 9.22 3.18
CA ASN A 219 14.80 9.92 2.06
C ASN A 219 13.81 10.31 0.93
N GLY A 220 12.60 10.74 1.29
CA GLY A 220 11.58 11.17 0.33
C GLY A 220 10.89 10.04 -0.45
N SER A 221 11.23 8.79 -0.15
CA SER A 221 10.60 7.57 -0.70
C SER A 221 9.69 6.91 0.32
N LEU A 222 8.63 6.28 -0.18
CA LEU A 222 7.70 5.50 0.63
C LEU A 222 8.12 4.03 0.61
N PHE A 223 8.29 3.45 1.79
CA PHE A 223 8.60 2.04 1.97
C PHE A 223 7.39 1.34 2.57
N THR A 224 7.08 0.14 2.10
CA THR A 224 6.05 -0.71 2.66
C THR A 224 6.63 -2.03 3.12
N ARG A 225 6.03 -2.55 4.20
CA ARG A 225 6.23 -3.89 4.70
C ARG A 225 4.88 -4.58 4.82
N LYS A 226 4.67 -5.64 4.04
CA LYS A 226 3.50 -6.53 4.09
C LYS A 226 3.92 -7.85 4.72
N PHE A 227 3.31 -8.18 5.85
CA PHE A 227 3.45 -9.46 6.50
C PHE A 227 2.26 -10.34 6.15
N MET A 228 2.52 -11.59 5.77
CA MET A 228 1.50 -12.61 5.53
C MET A 228 1.96 -13.90 6.20
N ASN A 229 1.11 -14.47 7.04
CA ASN A 229 1.36 -15.75 7.70
C ASN A 229 0.18 -16.68 7.41
N TYR A 230 0.49 -17.85 6.88
CA TYR A 230 -0.46 -18.89 6.54
C TYR A 230 -0.15 -20.10 7.39
N SER A 231 -1.15 -20.68 8.05
CA SER A 231 -0.97 -21.92 8.82
C SER A 231 -2.07 -22.91 8.49
N TRP A 232 -1.70 -24.15 8.17
CA TRP A 232 -2.64 -25.21 7.80
C TRP A 232 -2.18 -26.57 8.30
N LYS A 233 -3.11 -27.53 8.35
CA LYS A 233 -2.79 -28.92 8.69
C LYS A 233 -2.12 -29.61 7.51
N CYS A 234 -1.06 -30.39 7.73
CA CYS A 234 -0.30 -31.05 6.66
C CYS A 234 -1.16 -32.01 5.80
N GLN A 235 -2.24 -32.54 6.38
CA GLN A 235 -3.19 -33.42 5.70
C GLN A 235 -4.25 -32.66 4.88
N SER A 236 -4.38 -31.34 5.04
CA SER A 236 -5.37 -30.56 4.29
C SER A 236 -4.83 -30.14 2.92
N PHE A 237 -5.71 -30.14 1.93
CA PHE A 237 -5.42 -29.59 0.60
C PHE A 237 -5.52 -28.04 0.58
N ASP A 238 -5.92 -27.43 1.69
CA ASP A 238 -6.23 -26.00 1.83
C ASP A 238 -4.99 -25.09 1.91
N ALA A 239 -3.82 -25.56 1.49
CA ALA A 239 -2.67 -24.69 1.39
C ALA A 239 -2.90 -23.66 0.27
N PRO A 240 -2.45 -22.40 0.43
CA PRO A 240 -2.58 -21.39 -0.61
C PRO A 240 -1.88 -21.87 -1.88
N SER A 241 -2.65 -22.01 -2.96
CA SER A 241 -2.12 -22.44 -4.27
C SER A 241 -1.33 -21.33 -4.95
N TYR A 242 -1.68 -20.08 -4.67
CA TYR A 242 -1.15 -18.90 -5.33
C TYR A 242 -1.09 -17.72 -4.36
N ILE A 243 0.08 -17.10 -4.23
CA ILE A 243 0.30 -15.93 -3.40
C ILE A 243 1.02 -14.86 -4.22
N THR A 244 0.30 -13.78 -4.50
CA THR A 244 0.85 -12.61 -5.19
C THR A 244 1.78 -11.81 -4.28
N ILE A 245 3.04 -11.66 -4.70
CA ILE A 245 4.03 -10.82 -4.01
C ILE A 245 4.05 -9.42 -4.64
N CYS A 246 4.18 -9.36 -5.96
CA CYS A 246 3.99 -8.16 -6.78
C CYS A 246 3.44 -8.55 -8.15
N SER A 247 3.21 -7.59 -9.05
CA SER A 247 2.74 -7.84 -10.43
C SER A 247 3.65 -8.80 -11.21
N HIS A 248 4.91 -8.90 -10.81
CA HIS A 248 5.93 -9.65 -11.51
C HIS A 248 6.36 -10.91 -10.77
N LEU A 249 6.05 -11.07 -9.48
CA LEU A 249 6.57 -12.16 -8.65
C LEU A 249 5.43 -12.81 -7.90
N ASN A 250 5.25 -14.11 -8.13
CA ASN A 250 4.25 -14.92 -7.47
C ASN A 250 4.89 -16.13 -6.82
N LEU A 251 4.32 -16.55 -5.68
CA LEU A 251 4.66 -17.80 -5.04
C LEU A 251 3.53 -18.80 -5.30
N GLU A 252 3.85 -19.89 -5.98
CA GLU A 252 2.90 -20.89 -6.43
C GLU A 252 3.18 -22.22 -5.76
N LYS A 253 2.12 -22.93 -5.40
CA LYS A 253 2.21 -24.31 -4.95
C LYS A 253 2.05 -25.24 -6.15
N VAL A 254 3.11 -25.96 -6.49
CA VAL A 254 3.10 -27.04 -7.48
C VAL A 254 3.34 -28.33 -6.72
N ASP A 255 2.34 -29.22 -6.72
CA ASP A 255 2.31 -30.44 -5.90
C ASP A 255 2.50 -30.13 -4.40
N SER A 256 3.58 -30.64 -3.81
CA SER A 256 3.98 -30.42 -2.41
C SER A 256 5.12 -29.41 -2.26
N LYS A 257 5.35 -28.57 -3.26
CA LYS A 257 6.48 -27.62 -3.31
C LYS A 257 5.99 -26.21 -3.58
N PHE A 258 6.58 -25.24 -2.89
CA PHE A 258 6.42 -23.84 -3.26
C PHE A 258 7.52 -23.42 -4.23
N ARG A 259 7.13 -22.71 -5.28
CA ARG A 259 8.01 -22.22 -6.36
C ARG A 259 7.73 -20.75 -6.60
N ALA A 260 8.79 -19.95 -6.70
CA ALA A 260 8.62 -18.56 -7.09
C ALA A 260 8.69 -18.45 -8.61
N ARG A 261 7.67 -17.80 -9.21
CA ARG A 261 7.60 -17.52 -10.64
C ARG A 261 7.72 -16.02 -10.89
N LEU A 262 8.57 -15.66 -11.84
CA LEU A 262 8.62 -14.32 -12.40
C LEU A 262 7.72 -14.24 -13.63
N TYR A 263 6.85 -13.24 -13.65
CA TYR A 263 6.03 -12.88 -14.79
C TYR A 263 6.56 -11.57 -15.36
N CYS A 264 6.96 -11.59 -16.62
CA CYS A 264 7.13 -10.38 -17.44
C CYS A 264 5.91 -10.28 -18.35
N ALA A 265 5.45 -9.06 -18.66
CA ALA A 265 4.17 -8.78 -19.30
C ALA A 265 3.91 -9.56 -20.62
N TYR A 266 4.96 -10.10 -21.26
CA TYR A 266 4.84 -10.82 -22.53
C TYR A 266 5.75 -12.05 -22.66
N SER A 267 6.49 -12.45 -21.62
CA SER A 267 7.40 -13.60 -21.68
C SER A 267 6.84 -14.84 -21.01
N ARG A 268 7.36 -16.01 -21.37
CA ARG A 268 7.12 -17.25 -20.61
C ARG A 268 7.56 -17.01 -19.15
N PRO A 269 6.79 -17.48 -18.16
CA PRO A 269 7.17 -17.36 -16.76
C PRO A 269 8.56 -17.96 -16.53
N GLU A 270 9.42 -17.22 -15.87
CA GLU A 270 10.77 -17.67 -15.52
C GLU A 270 10.82 -18.16 -14.08
N ASP A 271 11.58 -19.25 -13.88
CA ASP A 271 11.79 -19.84 -12.57
C ASP A 271 12.98 -19.17 -11.90
N ILE A 272 12.73 -18.29 -10.93
CA ILE A 272 13.83 -17.67 -10.17
C ILE A 272 14.23 -18.54 -8.97
N TRP A 273 13.29 -19.35 -8.47
CA TRP A 273 13.54 -20.15 -7.28
C TRP A 273 12.78 -21.47 -7.32
N SER A 274 13.55 -22.54 -7.45
CA SER A 274 13.06 -23.91 -7.53
C SER A 274 13.02 -24.55 -6.14
N ALA A 275 11.80 -24.73 -5.63
CA ALA A 275 11.37 -25.67 -4.61
C ALA A 275 11.97 -25.54 -3.20
N VAL A 276 11.23 -24.88 -2.31
CA VAL A 276 11.16 -25.35 -0.93
C VAL A 276 10.24 -26.55 -0.90
N GLN A 277 10.81 -27.71 -0.62
CA GLN A 277 10.07 -28.95 -0.48
C GLN A 277 9.39 -29.01 0.88
N LEU A 278 8.08 -29.27 0.91
CA LEU A 278 7.40 -29.60 2.16
C LEU A 278 8.04 -30.90 2.69
N PRO A 279 8.61 -30.91 3.91
CA PRO A 279 9.35 -32.05 4.44
C PRO A 279 8.46 -33.26 4.80
N CYS A 280 7.17 -33.23 4.47
CA CYS A 280 6.22 -34.31 4.76
C CYS A 280 6.38 -35.49 3.78
N GLN A 281 7.61 -35.93 3.50
CA GLN A 281 7.83 -37.21 2.84
C GLN A 281 7.67 -38.32 3.87
N LYS A 282 6.82 -39.30 3.54
CA LYS A 282 6.46 -40.47 4.34
C LYS A 282 7.68 -41.04 5.09
N ASN A 283 7.59 -41.04 6.42
CA ASN A 283 8.62 -41.58 7.32
C ASN A 283 9.08 -42.99 6.87
N THR A 284 10.31 -43.07 6.38
CA THR A 284 11.10 -44.30 6.47
C THR A 284 11.63 -44.43 7.89
N GLY A 285 10.81 -44.97 8.79
CA GLY A 285 11.19 -45.77 9.97
C GLY A 285 12.25 -45.31 11.01
N THR A 286 12.89 -44.15 10.93
CA THR A 286 13.96 -43.78 11.88
C THR A 286 13.52 -42.74 12.91
N ASN A 287 13.47 -43.19 14.15
CA ASN A 287 12.97 -42.55 15.36
C ASN A 287 13.92 -41.43 15.87
N LYS A 288 13.98 -40.27 15.19
CA LYS A 288 14.70 -39.08 15.68
C LYS A 288 13.74 -37.91 15.89
N ASN A 289 13.16 -37.84 17.08
CA ASN A 289 12.40 -36.71 17.60
C ASN A 289 13.30 -35.47 17.75
N THR A 290 13.33 -34.54 16.79
CA THR A 290 13.45 -33.06 17.01
C THR A 290 13.72 -32.18 15.78
N SER A 291 13.77 -32.67 14.53
CA SER A 291 14.14 -31.77 13.42
C SER A 291 13.02 -30.78 13.05
N ARG A 292 13.16 -29.53 13.51
CA ARG A 292 12.48 -28.37 12.93
C ARG A 292 13.24 -27.99 11.66
N HIS A 293 12.77 -28.44 10.51
CA HIS A 293 13.27 -27.92 9.23
C HIS A 293 12.65 -26.55 8.99
N VAL A 294 13.47 -25.51 9.09
CA VAL A 294 13.14 -24.14 8.70
C VAL A 294 13.82 -23.89 7.36
N HIS A 295 13.02 -23.64 6.33
CA HIS A 295 13.56 -23.21 5.04
C HIS A 295 13.23 -21.72 4.88
N SER A 296 14.26 -20.89 4.85
CA SER A 296 14.15 -19.46 4.56
C SER A 296 14.81 -19.11 3.24
N GLY A 297 14.25 -18.14 2.53
CA GLY A 297 14.78 -17.67 1.25
C GLY A 297 14.43 -16.21 1.00
N LEU A 298 15.42 -15.44 0.54
CA LEU A 298 15.25 -14.05 0.15
C LEU A 298 15.13 -13.92 -1.37
N LEU A 299 13.94 -13.58 -1.83
CA LEU A 299 13.60 -13.36 -3.23
C LEU A 299 13.65 -11.86 -3.55
N GLN A 300 14.10 -11.53 -4.76
CA GLN A 300 14.10 -10.17 -5.28
C GLN A 300 13.43 -10.15 -6.64
N CYS A 301 12.53 -9.21 -6.86
CA CYS A 301 11.96 -8.97 -8.16
C CYS A 301 12.97 -8.18 -9.03
N ARG A 302 13.15 -8.60 -10.29
CA ARG A 302 14.02 -7.91 -11.24
C ARG A 302 13.36 -6.71 -11.91
N TYR A 303 12.04 -6.62 -11.89
CA TYR A 303 11.28 -5.59 -12.62
C TYR A 303 10.67 -4.52 -11.70
N CYS A 304 10.77 -4.69 -10.38
CA CYS A 304 10.34 -3.67 -9.42
C CYS A 304 11.16 -3.74 -8.14
N GLN A 305 11.16 -2.64 -7.38
CA GLN A 305 11.86 -2.53 -6.08
C GLN A 305 11.13 -3.31 -4.97
N THR A 306 11.01 -4.63 -5.17
CA THR A 306 10.35 -5.56 -4.24
C THR A 306 11.32 -6.64 -3.80
N VAL A 307 11.43 -6.83 -2.49
CA VAL A 307 12.18 -7.90 -1.83
C VAL A 307 11.21 -8.70 -0.98
N CYS A 308 11.32 -10.02 -0.99
CA CYS A 308 10.42 -10.91 -0.29
C CYS A 308 11.21 -11.95 0.48
N ASN A 309 11.05 -11.99 1.80
CA ASN A 309 11.56 -13.08 2.64
C ASN A 309 10.46 -14.12 2.82
N VAL A 310 10.75 -15.38 2.50
CA VAL A 310 9.83 -16.50 2.63
C VAL A 310 10.41 -17.47 3.65
N GLU A 311 9.62 -17.85 4.66
CA GLU A 311 9.98 -18.82 5.68
C GLU A 311 8.91 -19.90 5.77
N LEU A 312 9.29 -21.15 5.52
CA LEU A 312 8.43 -22.31 5.66
C LEU A 312 8.84 -23.12 6.89
N LYS A 313 7.90 -23.32 7.80
CA LYS A 313 8.06 -24.13 9.02
C LYS A 313 7.12 -25.31 8.99
N HIS A 314 7.66 -26.45 9.41
CA HIS A 314 6.90 -27.66 9.61
C HIS A 314 6.97 -28.05 11.09
N HIS A 315 5.81 -28.10 11.75
CA HIS A 315 5.69 -28.46 13.14
C HIS A 315 5.23 -29.93 13.26
N ASN A 316 6.20 -30.81 13.43
CA ASN A 316 5.95 -32.24 13.67
C ASN A 316 6.15 -32.57 15.16
N ARG A 317 5.14 -32.25 16.00
CA ARG A 317 5.19 -32.56 17.44
C ARG A 317 4.41 -33.81 17.84
N HIS A 318 3.57 -34.36 16.95
CA HIS A 318 2.62 -35.43 17.27
C HIS A 318 2.43 -36.38 16.07
N THR A 319 1.60 -37.40 16.24
CA THR A 319 1.11 -38.28 15.15
C THR A 319 0.65 -37.46 13.94
N ILE A 320 0.74 -38.05 12.74
CA ILE A 320 0.55 -37.38 11.43
C ILE A 320 -0.75 -36.53 11.38
N SER A 321 -1.77 -36.87 12.15
CA SER A 321 -3.06 -36.14 12.26
C SER A 321 -2.99 -34.73 12.86
N HIS A 322 -1.89 -34.35 13.53
CA HIS A 322 -1.73 -33.04 14.18
C HIS A 322 -0.55 -32.23 13.64
N CYS A 323 0.00 -32.66 12.50
CA CYS A 323 1.06 -31.93 11.81
C CYS A 323 0.52 -30.60 11.27
N ASN A 324 1.19 -29.49 11.60
CA ASN A 324 0.89 -28.17 11.07
C ASN A 324 2.07 -27.64 10.24
N THR A 325 1.75 -27.03 9.11
CA THR A 325 2.70 -26.28 8.30
C THR A 325 2.37 -24.80 8.41
N ALA A 326 3.40 -23.96 8.54
CA ALA A 326 3.26 -22.51 8.52
C ALA A 326 4.17 -21.92 7.44
N LEU A 327 3.64 -20.97 6.68
CA LEU A 327 4.35 -20.19 5.67
C LEU A 327 4.25 -18.72 6.06
N ALA A 328 5.37 -18.13 6.46
CA ALA A 328 5.50 -16.71 6.72
C ALA A 328 6.17 -16.04 5.52
N ILE A 329 5.61 -14.92 5.08
CA ILE A 329 6.09 -14.12 3.96
C ILE A 329 6.15 -12.67 4.41
N VAL A 330 7.31 -12.05 4.23
CA VAL A 330 7.51 -10.62 4.48
C VAL A 330 7.92 -9.96 3.17
N VAL A 331 7.06 -9.10 2.65
CA VAL A 331 7.30 -8.35 1.42
C VAL A 331 7.68 -6.92 1.77
N TYR A 332 8.84 -6.50 1.33
CA TYR A 332 9.32 -5.14 1.40
C TYR A 332 9.24 -4.52 0.00
N LYS A 333 8.73 -3.30 -0.11
CA LYS A 333 8.67 -2.60 -1.39
C LYS A 333 8.93 -1.11 -1.23
N GLN A 334 9.65 -0.52 -2.18
CA GLN A 334 9.97 0.90 -2.21
C GLN A 334 9.25 1.58 -3.37
N PHE A 335 8.80 2.81 -3.13
CA PHE A 335 8.15 3.68 -4.11
C PHE A 335 8.84 5.04 -4.10
N GLU A 336 9.47 5.41 -5.22
CA GLU A 336 10.25 6.65 -5.33
C GLU A 336 9.46 7.79 -5.97
N SER A 337 8.55 7.45 -6.90
CA SER A 337 7.82 8.41 -7.71
C SER A 337 6.39 7.96 -8.03
N GLU A 338 5.63 8.87 -8.63
CA GLU A 338 4.33 8.56 -9.23
C GLU A 338 4.46 7.55 -10.38
N GLU A 339 5.47 7.70 -11.23
CA GLU A 339 5.68 6.87 -12.42
C GLU A 339 5.98 5.42 -12.03
N ASN A 340 6.66 5.19 -10.90
CA ASN A 340 6.92 3.85 -10.39
C ASN A 340 5.62 3.06 -10.14
N TRP A 341 4.51 3.71 -9.79
CA TRP A 341 3.25 2.98 -9.60
C TRP A 341 2.70 2.42 -10.91
N ARG A 342 2.90 3.13 -12.03
CA ARG A 342 2.42 2.67 -13.33
C ARG A 342 3.21 1.47 -13.83
N THR A 343 4.52 1.45 -13.59
CA THR A 343 5.38 0.30 -13.93
C THR A 343 5.17 -0.91 -13.00
N HIS A 344 4.47 -0.73 -11.88
CA HIS A 344 4.12 -1.81 -10.95
C HIS A 344 2.76 -2.45 -11.19
N LEU A 345 2.02 -2.00 -12.21
CA LEU A 345 0.70 -2.53 -12.53
C LEU A 345 0.77 -3.11 -13.95
N PRO A 346 0.36 -4.38 -14.15
CA PRO A 346 0.38 -4.99 -15.46
C PRO A 346 -0.52 -4.16 -16.39
N LEU A 347 0.07 -3.38 -17.28
CA LEU A 347 -0.65 -2.73 -18.36
C LEU A 347 -0.92 -3.80 -19.41
N TYR A 348 -2.11 -4.39 -19.35
CA TYR A 348 -2.53 -5.45 -20.28
C TYR A 348 -2.51 -5.06 -21.77
N ASN A 349 -2.25 -3.79 -22.11
CA ASN A 349 -2.41 -3.23 -23.46
C ASN A 349 -1.25 -2.35 -23.93
N SER A 350 -0.10 -2.30 -23.25
CA SER A 350 1.06 -1.59 -23.81
C SER A 350 1.90 -2.60 -24.58
N ASP A 351 1.84 -2.56 -25.91
CA ASP A 351 2.76 -3.26 -26.82
C ASP A 351 4.23 -2.74 -26.69
N ASP A 352 4.52 -2.02 -25.61
CA ASP A 352 5.76 -1.30 -25.38
C ASP A 352 6.82 -2.24 -24.78
N GLU A 353 7.94 -2.29 -25.51
CA GLU A 353 9.34 -2.46 -25.12
C GLU A 353 9.67 -3.36 -23.91
N GLU A 354 10.62 -4.28 -24.15
CA GLU A 354 11.21 -5.15 -23.13
C GLU A 354 11.55 -4.37 -21.85
N SER A 355 10.84 -4.69 -20.75
CA SER A 355 11.09 -4.06 -19.46
C SER A 355 12.52 -4.38 -18.99
N VAL A 356 13.36 -3.37 -18.88
CA VAL A 356 14.76 -3.52 -18.46
C VAL A 356 14.83 -3.91 -16.98
N PRO A 357 15.60 -4.95 -16.61
CA PRO A 357 15.84 -5.30 -15.21
C PRO A 357 16.42 -4.13 -14.41
N ILE A 358 15.94 -3.95 -13.18
CA ILE A 358 16.38 -2.91 -12.25
C ILE A 358 17.37 -3.52 -11.26
N GLU A 359 18.58 -2.98 -11.20
CA GLU A 359 19.55 -3.30 -10.16
C GLU A 359 19.32 -2.44 -8.91
N PHE A 360 19.19 -3.09 -7.74
CA PHE A 360 19.14 -2.40 -6.45
C PHE A 360 19.63 -3.32 -5.31
N SER A 361 20.21 -2.73 -4.26
CA SER A 361 20.64 -3.46 -3.06
C SER A 361 19.42 -3.91 -2.24
N LYS A 362 19.41 -5.20 -1.86
CA LYS A 362 18.36 -5.80 -1.04
C LYS A 362 18.36 -5.23 0.37
N GLU A 363 19.55 -5.03 0.95
CA GLU A 363 19.74 -4.51 2.31
C GLU A 363 19.16 -3.10 2.43
N LYS A 364 19.22 -2.30 1.37
CA LYS A 364 18.69 -0.92 1.38
C LYS A 364 17.20 -0.84 1.71
N ILE A 365 16.39 -1.82 1.29
CA ILE A 365 14.93 -1.81 1.50
C ILE A 365 14.56 -2.43 2.85
N SER A 366 15.16 -3.55 3.26
CA SER A 366 14.83 -4.23 4.53
C SER A 366 15.25 -3.42 5.76
N THR A 367 16.44 -2.78 5.70
CA THR A 367 17.02 -2.00 6.81
C THR A 367 16.17 -0.81 7.25
N VAL A 368 15.21 -0.37 6.44
CA VAL A 368 14.23 0.67 6.83
C VAL A 368 13.34 0.24 7.99
N PHE A 369 13.19 -1.08 8.19
CA PHE A 369 12.30 -1.66 9.19
C PHE A 369 13.03 -2.35 10.35
N GLU A 370 14.35 -2.52 10.28
CA GLU A 370 15.14 -3.28 11.27
C GLU A 370 15.29 -2.56 12.63
N VAL A 371 15.21 -1.23 12.66
CA VAL A 371 15.51 -0.43 13.86
C VAL A 371 14.40 -0.49 14.94
N ASP A 372 13.16 -0.85 14.59
CA ASP A 372 12.01 -0.80 15.52
C ASP A 372 11.30 -2.15 15.70
N ASP A 373 11.94 -3.26 15.35
CA ASP A 373 11.22 -4.51 15.05
C ASP A 373 10.67 -5.29 16.26
N THR A 374 10.57 -4.64 17.42
CA THR A 374 10.08 -5.26 18.66
C THR A 374 8.67 -5.83 18.50
N GLY A 375 7.83 -5.33 17.59
CA GLY A 375 6.42 -5.75 17.44
C GLY A 375 6.02 -6.44 16.12
N PHE A 376 6.86 -6.45 15.09
CA PHE A 376 6.47 -6.80 13.72
C PHE A 376 7.26 -7.91 13.04
N GLY A 377 8.32 -8.41 13.66
CA GLY A 377 8.90 -9.68 13.23
C GLY A 377 7.84 -10.79 13.23
N PRO A 378 8.03 -11.89 12.48
CA PRO A 378 7.26 -13.11 12.67
C PRO A 378 7.47 -13.56 14.12
N ARG A 379 6.66 -13.02 15.02
CA ARG A 379 6.35 -13.63 16.29
C ARG A 379 5.53 -14.84 15.90
N PHE A 380 6.21 -15.90 15.45
CA PHE A 380 5.84 -17.24 15.84
C PHE A 380 5.85 -17.16 17.34
N THR A 381 4.71 -16.75 17.86
CA THR A 381 4.57 -16.45 19.25
C THR A 381 4.99 -17.74 19.89
N PHE A 382 6.02 -17.58 20.69
CA PHE A 382 6.60 -18.57 21.54
C PHE A 382 5.52 -19.14 22.48
N TRP A 383 4.21 -18.96 22.28
CA TRP A 383 3.15 -19.68 22.98
C TRP A 383 3.40 -21.17 22.94
N SER A 384 3.95 -21.76 21.87
CA SER A 384 4.26 -23.19 21.88
C SER A 384 5.48 -23.58 22.73
N GLU A 385 6.35 -22.62 23.07
CA GLU A 385 7.51 -22.83 23.94
C GLU A 385 7.22 -22.36 25.36
N LEU A 386 6.48 -21.27 25.55
CA LEU A 386 5.91 -20.80 26.80
C LEU A 386 4.84 -21.76 27.32
N TYR A 387 4.02 -22.37 26.45
CA TYR A 387 3.12 -23.47 26.81
C TYR A 387 3.90 -24.74 27.12
N ILE A 388 5.02 -25.02 26.45
CA ILE A 388 5.87 -26.16 26.84
C ILE A 388 6.59 -25.90 28.16
N THR A 389 7.11 -24.70 28.38
CA THR A 389 7.77 -24.30 29.64
C THR A 389 6.74 -24.27 30.76
N TRP A 390 5.53 -23.79 30.50
CA TRP A 390 4.42 -23.81 31.45
C TRP A 390 3.91 -25.23 31.70
N GLN A 391 3.73 -26.06 30.68
CA GLN A 391 3.28 -27.45 30.82
C GLN A 391 4.35 -28.32 31.48
N LYS A 392 5.63 -28.06 31.22
CA LYS A 392 6.74 -28.70 31.91
C LYS A 392 6.82 -28.25 33.37
N ALA A 393 6.74 -26.94 33.65
CA ALA A 393 6.69 -26.43 35.02
C ALA A 393 5.47 -26.96 35.79
N PHE A 394 4.31 -27.07 35.15
CA PHE A 394 3.08 -27.58 35.74
C PHE A 394 3.14 -29.10 35.99
N LEU A 395 3.75 -29.88 35.08
CA LEU A 395 3.97 -31.31 35.27
C LEU A 395 5.04 -31.59 36.33
N ASP A 396 6.11 -30.81 36.37
CA ASP A 396 7.16 -30.89 37.39
C ASP A 396 6.58 -30.52 38.79
N GLU A 397 5.69 -29.52 38.89
CA GLU A 397 4.95 -29.22 40.13
C GLU A 397 3.98 -30.35 40.52
N LEU A 398 3.26 -30.94 39.57
CA LEU A 398 2.35 -32.06 39.83
C LEU A 398 3.10 -33.31 40.29
N GLU A 399 4.24 -33.64 39.69
CA GLU A 399 5.10 -34.72 40.14
C GLU A 399 5.59 -34.46 41.58
N PHE A 400 5.99 -33.23 41.89
CA PHE A 400 6.43 -32.87 43.24
C PHE A 400 5.31 -33.00 44.28
N VAL A 401 4.10 -32.53 43.96
CA VAL A 401 2.93 -32.66 44.84
C VAL A 401 2.52 -34.12 45.02
N CYS A 402 2.50 -34.90 43.94
CA CYS A 402 2.19 -36.34 44.00
C CYS A 402 3.23 -37.12 44.80
N LEU A 403 4.53 -36.85 44.63
CA LEU A 403 5.60 -37.44 45.44
C LEU A 403 5.46 -37.08 46.91
N THR A 404 5.14 -35.83 47.22
CA THR A 404 4.96 -35.37 48.61
C THR A 404 3.77 -36.07 49.27
N VAL A 405 2.64 -36.22 48.55
CA VAL A 405 1.47 -36.94 49.04
C VAL A 405 1.76 -38.43 49.21
N ILE A 406 2.46 -39.06 48.27
CA ILE A 406 2.87 -40.47 48.38
C ILE A 406 3.81 -40.67 49.56
N LEU A 407 4.78 -39.77 49.77
CA LEU A 407 5.70 -39.84 50.92
C LEU A 407 4.97 -39.62 52.25
N LEU A 408 3.96 -38.73 52.31
CA LEU A 408 3.12 -38.55 53.50
C LEU A 408 2.26 -39.79 53.79
N ILE A 409 1.70 -40.43 52.77
CA ILE A 409 0.93 -41.69 52.91
C ILE A 409 1.84 -42.82 53.38
N LEU A 410 3.05 -42.94 52.81
CA LEU A 410 4.02 -43.95 53.21
C LEU A 410 4.51 -43.72 54.64
N TYR A 411 4.78 -42.46 55.02
CA TYR A 411 5.17 -42.09 56.39
C TYR A 411 4.10 -42.49 57.40
N TRP A 412 2.82 -42.21 57.12
CA TRP A 412 1.71 -42.58 58.00
C TRP A 412 1.58 -44.10 58.15
N HIS A 413 1.86 -44.88 57.11
CA HIS A 413 1.81 -46.34 57.20
C HIS A 413 2.97 -46.97 57.98
N THR A 414 4.05 -46.23 58.23
CA THR A 414 5.23 -46.71 58.96
C THR A 414 5.30 -46.30 60.44
N THR A 415 4.38 -45.44 60.89
CA THR A 415 4.19 -45.05 62.30
C THR A 415 2.91 -45.63 62.84
#